data_AF-A0AAJ8B0Q1-F1
#
_entry.id   AF-A0AAJ8B0Q1-F1
#
_cell.length_a   1.000
_cell.length_b   1.000
_cell.length_c   1.000
_cell.angle_alpha   90.00
_cell.angle_beta   90.00
_cell.angle_gamma   90.00
#
_symmetry.space_group_name_H-M   'P 1'
#
loop_
_entity.id
_entity.type
_entity.pdbx_description
1 polymer ?
#
loop_
_entity_poly.entity_id
_entity_poly.type
_entity_poly.pdbx_seq_one_letter_code
_entity_poly.pdbx_strand_id
1 'polypeptide(L)'
;MEFAEVENLHDFYSAEEGFVHTQDQRGFYIVYDAALKDLDELENELLLVGSHFIQRNRTEKMGKAEEAFTSTSTAGAGELWVDVDRVAVLLDLWTCETEFLENKVQLLNCYYEVYQHAAGTEERFALARVITDIMHGRPRLDLDQDYFVQAYRAEIDCLRSHQQLIKNILDNQIEKQRQYLQRIWRDDHKGSTHDYGLPLNYIPKHVVSLGGSSPALMNVFLLEVHPSLCLASAVYHSLIQAHTELCQLHRATSVFDKLVLQQKLLQQALQSWNNLASPGASYSSQIQKDLFSDVFFQDPVLVQKVGLSLVNFTEEKDMKQGRKKQSYAVETFSKLLELVTIRHRLLESASETAHLTQLYRNVASELGFDEFHLYLRPVQFEIAEQKDQTEQRPVFITAILEDDTSVDRFTPSHLPLSIQELDENQIGRFSFSSEEAVIHLMNSQSIENLQVTLACQVTQKNALISAVKVACLCYWAESMTSSAEVMCLVEPDCCISEIRPVRNSTKKRQSLYKHLT
;
A
#
# COMPACT_ATOMS: atom_id res chain seq x y z
N MET A 1 -27.91 -4.52 -36.23
CA MET A 1 -29.28 -4.16 -35.83
C MET A 1 -29.19 -2.70 -35.43
N GLU A 2 -29.42 -1.79 -36.37
CA GLU A 2 -29.38 -0.34 -36.11
C GLU A 2 -30.80 0.08 -35.70
N PHE A 3 -30.98 0.41 -34.42
CA PHE A 3 -32.24 0.91 -33.92
C PHE A 3 -32.30 2.41 -34.20
N ALA A 4 -33.00 2.81 -35.25
CA ALA A 4 -33.15 4.21 -35.68
C ALA A 4 -33.93 5.11 -34.70
N GLU A 5 -34.44 4.55 -33.59
CA GLU A 5 -35.28 5.25 -32.59
C GLU A 5 -34.54 5.55 -31.28
N VAL A 6 -33.27 5.15 -31.16
CA VAL A 6 -32.41 5.54 -30.04
C VAL A 6 -31.35 6.48 -30.61
N GLU A 7 -31.55 7.79 -30.52
CA GLU A 7 -30.47 8.76 -30.76
C GLU A 7 -29.37 8.48 -29.74
N ASN A 8 -28.32 7.78 -30.20
CA ASN A 8 -27.16 7.51 -29.38
C ASN A 8 -26.39 8.82 -29.24
N LEU A 9 -26.68 9.57 -28.17
CA LEU A 9 -26.03 10.84 -27.82
C LEU A 9 -24.56 10.66 -27.37
N HIS A 10 -24.02 9.45 -27.50
CA HIS A 10 -22.68 9.10 -27.07
C HIS A 10 -21.73 9.06 -28.26
N ASP A 11 -20.57 9.68 -28.08
CA ASP A 11 -19.47 9.61 -29.03
C ASP A 11 -18.93 8.17 -29.08
N PHE A 12 -18.49 7.76 -30.26
CA PHE A 12 -17.89 6.45 -30.50
C PHE A 12 -16.37 6.55 -30.41
N TYR A 13 -15.73 5.58 -29.77
CA TYR A 13 -14.28 5.52 -29.63
C TYR A 13 -13.74 4.32 -30.39
N SER A 14 -12.75 4.54 -31.26
CA SER A 14 -12.01 3.48 -31.95
C SER A 14 -10.52 3.65 -31.72
N ALA A 15 -9.81 2.56 -31.46
CA ALA A 15 -8.36 2.58 -31.31
C ALA A 15 -7.69 1.99 -32.56
N GLU A 16 -6.88 2.79 -33.27
CA GLU A 16 -6.06 2.34 -34.41
C GLU A 16 -4.60 2.70 -34.13
N GLU A 17 -3.69 1.72 -34.26
CA GLU A 17 -2.23 1.91 -34.08
C GLU A 17 -1.81 2.57 -32.74
N GLY A 18 -2.64 2.46 -31.70
CA GLY A 18 -2.39 3.08 -30.39
C GLY A 18 -2.99 4.48 -30.21
N PHE A 19 -3.62 5.04 -31.26
CA PHE A 19 -4.34 6.31 -31.20
C PHE A 19 -5.83 6.07 -30.95
N VAL A 20 -6.39 6.84 -30.03
CA VAL A 20 -7.84 6.85 -29.78
C VAL A 20 -8.47 7.90 -30.68
N HIS A 21 -9.34 7.44 -31.57
CA HIS A 21 -10.16 8.29 -32.40
C HIS A 21 -11.57 8.38 -31.84
N THR A 22 -12.04 9.61 -31.65
CA THR A 22 -13.42 9.90 -31.25
C THR A 22 -14.21 10.26 -32.49
N GLN A 23 -15.35 9.60 -32.68
CA GLN A 23 -16.31 9.88 -33.74
C GLN A 23 -17.62 10.39 -33.14
N ASP A 24 -18.20 11.40 -33.76
CA ASP A 24 -19.54 11.86 -33.41
C ASP A 24 -20.59 10.79 -33.78
N GLN A 25 -21.85 11.02 -33.38
CA GLN A 25 -22.99 10.17 -33.73
C GLN A 25 -23.22 9.98 -35.25
N ARG A 26 -22.57 10.78 -36.10
CA ARG A 26 -22.66 10.73 -37.56
C ARG A 26 -21.43 10.06 -38.20
N GLY A 27 -20.47 9.59 -37.39
CA GLY A 27 -19.25 8.94 -37.82
C GLY A 27 -18.12 9.90 -38.22
N PHE A 28 -18.22 11.21 -37.93
CA PHE A 28 -17.14 12.15 -38.17
C PHE A 28 -16.14 12.15 -37.04
N TYR A 29 -14.84 12.09 -37.37
CA TYR A 29 -13.80 12.27 -36.36
C TYR A 29 -13.84 13.68 -35.77
N ILE A 30 -13.89 13.75 -34.44
CA ILE A 30 -13.93 14.99 -33.69
C ILE A 30 -12.79 15.04 -32.68
N VAL A 31 -12.31 16.26 -32.43
CA VAL A 31 -11.43 16.59 -31.30
C VAL A 31 -12.16 17.62 -30.46
N TYR A 32 -12.19 17.42 -29.15
CA TYR A 32 -12.88 18.36 -28.26
C TYR A 32 -12.13 19.69 -28.20
N ASP A 33 -12.85 20.81 -28.22
CA ASP A 33 -12.26 22.16 -28.11
C ASP A 33 -11.40 22.32 -26.85
N ALA A 34 -11.77 21.66 -25.75
CA ALA A 34 -10.99 21.63 -24.51
C ALA A 34 -9.61 20.98 -24.72
N ALA A 35 -9.51 19.90 -25.51
CA ALA A 35 -8.24 19.25 -25.79
C ALA A 35 -7.32 20.11 -26.67
N LEU A 36 -7.90 20.86 -27.62
CA LEU A 36 -7.15 21.83 -28.41
C LEU A 36 -6.63 22.98 -27.54
N LYS A 37 -7.47 23.48 -26.63
CA LYS A 37 -7.07 24.54 -25.70
C LYS A 37 -5.97 24.07 -24.74
N ASP A 38 -6.08 22.86 -24.21
CA ASP A 38 -5.05 22.27 -23.34
C ASP A 38 -3.72 22.09 -24.07
N LEU A 39 -3.77 21.74 -25.37
CA LEU A 39 -2.58 21.66 -26.22
C LEU A 39 -1.95 23.05 -26.42
N ASP A 40 -2.74 24.08 -26.75
CA ASP A 40 -2.24 25.45 -26.88
C ASP A 40 -1.59 25.96 -25.58
N GLU A 41 -2.19 25.65 -24.42
CA GLU A 41 -1.63 26.00 -23.11
C GLU A 41 -0.29 25.26 -22.86
N LEU A 42 -0.22 23.97 -23.18
CA LEU A 42 1.00 23.16 -23.07
C LEU A 42 2.12 23.66 -23.99
N GLU A 43 1.82 24.01 -25.24
CA GLU A 43 2.79 24.55 -26.18
C GLU A 43 3.45 25.81 -25.63
N ASN A 44 2.65 26.72 -25.05
CA ASN A 44 3.16 27.94 -24.43
C ASN A 44 4.06 27.64 -23.22
N GLU A 45 3.70 26.68 -22.38
CA GLU A 45 4.51 26.26 -21.24
C GLU A 45 5.86 25.65 -21.68
N LEU A 46 5.85 24.74 -22.65
CA LEU A 46 7.07 24.13 -23.17
C LEU A 46 8.01 25.16 -23.81
N LEU A 47 7.46 26.16 -24.52
CA LEU A 47 8.25 27.26 -25.07
C LEU A 47 8.91 28.11 -23.98
N LEU A 48 8.22 28.36 -22.87
CA LEU A 48 8.79 29.08 -21.72
C LEU A 48 9.92 28.28 -21.07
N VAL A 49 9.73 26.98 -20.85
CA VAL A 49 10.75 26.08 -20.32
C VAL A 49 11.98 26.04 -21.24
N GLY A 50 11.79 25.81 -22.53
CA GLY A 50 12.87 25.78 -23.51
C GLY A 50 13.64 27.10 -23.57
N SER A 51 12.94 28.23 -23.56
CA SER A 51 13.55 29.57 -23.55
C SER A 51 14.40 29.80 -22.30
N HIS A 52 13.92 29.37 -21.13
CA HIS A 52 14.67 29.48 -19.88
C HIS A 52 16.01 28.73 -19.94
N PHE A 53 16.01 27.47 -20.37
CA PHE A 53 17.25 26.67 -20.43
C PHE A 53 18.23 27.17 -21.50
N ILE A 54 17.73 27.65 -22.66
CA ILE A 54 18.58 28.29 -23.68
C ILE A 54 19.24 29.55 -23.12
N GLN A 55 18.46 30.40 -22.43
CA GLN A 55 18.97 31.64 -21.85
C GLN A 55 19.97 31.38 -20.73
N ARG A 56 19.69 30.41 -19.84
CA ARG A 56 20.58 30.02 -18.75
C ARG A 56 21.93 29.52 -19.26
N ASN A 57 21.93 28.62 -20.25
CA ASN A 57 23.16 28.13 -20.87
C ASN A 57 23.98 29.27 -21.48
N ARG A 58 23.31 30.24 -22.12
CA ARG A 58 23.95 31.45 -22.65
C ARG A 58 24.57 32.30 -21.54
N THR A 59 23.89 32.51 -20.41
CA THR A 59 24.42 33.28 -19.28
C THR A 59 25.60 32.58 -18.59
N GLU A 60 25.54 31.26 -18.41
CA GLU A 60 26.62 30.48 -17.79
C GLU A 60 27.89 30.48 -18.66
N LYS A 61 27.74 30.34 -19.99
CA LYS A 61 28.86 30.45 -20.93
C LYS A 61 29.48 31.84 -20.93
N MET A 62 28.68 32.90 -20.78
CA MET A 62 29.17 34.27 -20.72
C MET A 62 29.92 34.56 -19.41
N GLY A 63 29.44 34.06 -18.26
CA GLY A 63 30.14 34.16 -16.98
C GLY A 63 31.49 33.41 -16.97
N LYS A 64 31.54 32.19 -17.52
CA LYS A 64 32.79 31.42 -17.66
C LYS A 64 33.80 32.08 -18.61
N ALA A 65 33.32 32.79 -19.63
CA ALA A 65 34.19 33.54 -20.53
C ALA A 65 34.82 34.75 -19.84
N GLU A 66 34.07 35.52 -19.05
CA GLU A 66 34.60 36.66 -18.28
C GLU A 66 35.64 36.22 -17.23
N GLU A 67 35.46 35.07 -16.57
CA GLU A 67 36.46 34.45 -15.69
C GLU A 67 37.71 33.98 -16.45
N ALA A 68 37.57 33.45 -17.67
CA ALA A 68 38.71 33.06 -18.50
C ALA A 68 39.50 34.26 -19.06
N PHE A 69 38.82 35.38 -19.38
CA PHE A 69 39.44 36.62 -19.86
C PHE A 69 40.31 37.32 -18.81
N THR A 70 40.11 37.05 -17.51
CA THR A 70 41.01 37.53 -16.44
C THR A 70 42.27 36.69 -16.28
N SER A 71 42.33 35.51 -16.90
CA SER A 71 43.37 34.50 -16.66
C SER A 71 44.34 34.28 -17.82
N THR A 72 43.98 34.55 -19.08
CA THR A 72 44.95 34.43 -20.20
C THR A 72 44.55 35.26 -21.43
N SER A 73 45.55 35.92 -22.01
CA SER A 73 45.45 36.80 -23.17
C SER A 73 45.16 36.05 -24.48
N THR A 74 44.15 36.55 -25.20
CA THR A 74 44.05 36.62 -26.67
C THR A 74 44.38 35.36 -27.47
N ALA A 75 43.43 34.44 -27.60
CA ALA A 75 43.20 33.66 -28.82
C ALA A 75 41.78 33.06 -28.79
N GLY A 76 40.98 33.30 -29.84
CA GLY A 76 39.77 32.48 -30.11
C GLY A 76 38.39 33.08 -29.80
N ALA A 77 38.15 34.38 -30.02
CA ALA A 77 36.80 34.96 -29.92
C ALA A 77 35.76 34.34 -30.89
N GLY A 78 36.19 33.51 -31.85
CA GLY A 78 35.33 32.81 -32.80
C GLY A 78 34.80 31.45 -32.35
N GLU A 79 35.34 30.85 -31.28
CA GLU A 79 34.90 29.53 -30.78
C GLU A 79 33.89 29.63 -29.62
N LEU A 80 33.61 30.85 -29.15
CA LEU A 80 32.81 31.10 -27.95
C LEU A 80 31.29 31.12 -28.20
N TRP A 81 30.86 31.02 -29.46
CA TRP A 81 29.46 31.16 -29.89
C TRP A 81 28.95 29.87 -30.54
N VAL A 82 29.14 28.72 -29.90
CA VAL A 82 28.31 27.55 -30.23
C VAL A 82 26.90 27.88 -29.77
N ASP A 83 26.10 28.43 -30.69
CA ASP A 83 24.67 28.68 -30.52
C ASP A 83 24.01 27.39 -30.04
N VAL A 84 23.14 27.51 -29.04
CA VAL A 84 22.40 26.34 -28.55
C VAL A 84 21.48 25.91 -29.68
N ASP A 85 21.55 24.63 -30.08
CA ASP A 85 20.66 24.09 -31.09
C ASP A 85 19.23 24.08 -30.56
N ARG A 86 18.48 25.12 -30.92
CA ARG A 86 17.10 25.33 -30.45
C ARG A 86 16.17 24.26 -31.00
N VAL A 87 16.46 23.72 -32.18
CA VAL A 87 15.66 22.65 -32.78
C VAL A 87 15.85 21.37 -31.97
N ALA A 88 17.08 21.07 -31.55
CA ALA A 88 17.34 19.94 -30.66
C ALA A 88 16.64 20.10 -29.31
N VAL A 89 16.69 21.28 -28.68
CA VAL A 89 15.99 21.53 -27.40
C VAL A 89 14.47 21.36 -27.54
N LEU A 90 13.86 21.85 -28.63
CA LEU A 90 12.43 21.66 -28.89
C LEU A 90 12.09 20.19 -29.15
N LEU A 91 12.94 19.46 -29.89
CA LEU A 91 12.76 18.04 -30.11
C LEU A 91 12.83 17.26 -28.80
N ASP A 92 13.80 17.55 -27.93
CA ASP A 92 13.93 16.92 -26.62
C ASP A 92 12.68 17.17 -25.75
N LEU A 93 12.16 18.41 -25.72
CA LEU A 93 10.96 18.77 -24.96
C LEU A 93 9.74 17.95 -25.43
N TRP A 94 9.46 17.96 -26.73
CA TRP A 94 8.33 17.24 -27.30
C TRP A 94 8.47 15.73 -27.14
N THR A 95 9.69 15.20 -27.27
CA THR A 95 9.95 13.78 -27.05
C THR A 95 9.68 13.39 -25.60
N CYS A 96 10.16 14.17 -24.64
CA CYS A 96 9.92 13.91 -23.21
C CYS A 96 8.44 14.05 -22.83
N GLU A 97 7.76 15.07 -23.34
CA GLU A 97 6.33 15.29 -23.07
C GLU A 97 5.48 14.17 -23.67
N THR A 98 5.79 13.74 -24.89
CA THR A 98 5.10 12.60 -25.53
C THR A 98 5.28 11.33 -24.70
N GLU A 99 6.52 10.99 -24.30
CA GLU A 99 6.79 9.82 -23.46
C GLU A 99 6.06 9.91 -22.10
N PHE A 100 6.04 11.10 -21.48
CA PHE A 100 5.32 11.33 -20.24
C PHE A 100 3.80 11.09 -20.40
N LEU A 101 3.19 11.65 -21.45
CA LEU A 101 1.77 11.48 -21.72
C LEU A 101 1.40 10.02 -22.03
N GLU A 102 2.24 9.30 -22.78
CA GLU A 102 2.04 7.87 -23.04
C GLU A 102 2.03 7.04 -21.75
N ASN A 103 3.02 7.22 -20.87
CA ASN A 103 3.07 6.50 -19.59
C ASN A 103 1.91 6.93 -18.67
N LYS A 104 1.48 8.20 -18.72
CA LYS A 104 0.31 8.70 -17.98
C LYS A 104 -0.98 8.04 -18.44
N VAL A 105 -1.20 7.92 -19.75
CA VAL A 105 -2.36 7.22 -20.33
C VAL A 105 -2.36 5.75 -19.91
N GLN A 106 -1.20 5.09 -19.93
CA GLN A 106 -1.11 3.69 -19.48
C GLN A 106 -1.52 3.50 -18.02
N LEU A 107 -1.06 4.36 -17.11
CA LEU A 107 -1.48 4.35 -15.70
C LEU A 107 -2.98 4.63 -15.56
N LEU A 108 -3.49 5.61 -16.30
CA LEU A 108 -4.89 6.00 -16.28
C LEU A 108 -5.80 4.86 -16.73
N ASN A 109 -5.41 4.14 -17.78
CA ASN A 109 -6.17 2.99 -18.28
C ASN A 109 -6.33 1.90 -17.22
N CYS A 110 -5.33 1.66 -16.35
CA CYS A 110 -5.48 0.74 -15.24
C CYS A 110 -6.61 1.15 -14.28
N TYR A 111 -6.67 2.42 -13.88
CA TYR A 111 -7.74 2.90 -12.99
C TYR A 111 -9.10 3.02 -13.69
N TYR A 112 -9.10 3.32 -14.98
CA TYR A 112 -10.32 3.39 -15.78
C TYR A 112 -10.98 2.02 -15.92
N GLU A 113 -10.21 0.96 -16.18
CA GLU A 113 -10.73 -0.42 -16.18
C GLU A 113 -11.33 -0.79 -14.81
N VAL A 114 -10.67 -0.43 -13.71
CA VAL A 114 -11.21 -0.61 -12.36
C VAL A 114 -12.51 0.16 -12.15
N TYR A 115 -12.60 1.39 -12.63
CA TYR A 115 -13.81 2.22 -12.52
C TYR A 115 -15.04 1.54 -13.15
N GLN A 116 -14.85 0.81 -14.25
CA GLN A 116 -15.93 0.06 -14.90
C GLN A 116 -16.42 -1.13 -14.05
N HIS A 117 -15.56 -1.71 -13.21
CA HIS A 117 -15.92 -2.80 -12.30
C HIS A 117 -16.58 -2.33 -10.99
N ALA A 118 -16.35 -1.08 -10.59
CA ALA A 118 -16.96 -0.52 -9.39
C ALA A 118 -18.48 -0.39 -9.58
N ALA A 119 -19.26 -0.88 -8.62
CA ALA A 119 -20.73 -0.75 -8.63
C ALA A 119 -21.23 0.35 -7.68
N GLY A 120 -20.57 0.52 -6.54
CA GLY A 120 -20.97 1.48 -5.50
C GLY A 120 -20.63 2.92 -5.88
N THR A 121 -21.47 3.86 -5.43
CA THR A 121 -21.34 5.28 -5.77
C THR A 121 -20.12 5.90 -5.11
N GLU A 122 -19.87 5.61 -3.83
CA GLU A 122 -18.74 6.18 -3.09
C GLU A 122 -17.40 5.74 -3.68
N GLU A 123 -17.29 4.45 -4.01
CA GLU A 123 -16.12 3.87 -4.63
C GLU A 123 -15.86 4.43 -6.03
N ARG A 124 -16.93 4.62 -6.83
CA ARG A 124 -16.84 5.28 -8.14
C ARG A 124 -16.35 6.72 -8.00
N PHE A 125 -16.87 7.48 -7.03
CA PHE A 125 -16.41 8.84 -6.80
C PHE A 125 -14.94 8.89 -6.35
N ALA A 126 -14.51 7.97 -5.48
CA ALA A 126 -13.12 7.88 -5.06
C ALA A 126 -12.20 7.59 -6.26
N LEU A 127 -12.55 6.61 -7.10
CA LEU A 127 -11.79 6.28 -8.31
C LEU A 127 -11.80 7.43 -9.34
N ALA A 128 -12.94 8.09 -9.55
CA ALA A 128 -13.04 9.24 -10.46
C ALA A 128 -12.13 10.38 -10.01
N ARG A 129 -12.03 10.61 -8.69
CA ARG A 129 -11.09 11.58 -8.12
C ARG A 129 -9.64 11.20 -8.42
N VAL A 130 -9.26 9.93 -8.20
CA VAL A 130 -7.92 9.44 -8.53
C VAL A 130 -7.60 9.63 -10.01
N ILE A 131 -8.53 9.27 -10.90
CA ILE A 131 -8.38 9.47 -12.35
C ILE A 131 -8.18 10.96 -12.66
N THR A 132 -9.00 11.84 -12.08
CA THR A 132 -8.91 13.30 -12.29
C THR A 132 -7.58 13.85 -11.78
N ASP A 133 -7.11 13.41 -10.61
CA ASP A 133 -5.83 13.82 -10.02
C ASP A 133 -4.65 13.39 -10.92
N ILE A 134 -4.70 12.19 -11.49
CA ILE A 134 -3.69 11.71 -12.45
C ILE A 134 -3.76 12.50 -13.75
N MET A 135 -4.96 12.76 -14.29
CA MET A 135 -5.16 13.55 -15.52
C MET A 135 -4.57 14.96 -15.39
N HIS A 136 -4.84 15.60 -14.26
CA HIS A 136 -4.33 16.94 -13.93
C HIS A 136 -2.82 16.95 -13.69
N GLY A 137 -2.20 15.82 -13.36
CA GLY A 137 -0.77 15.69 -13.15
C GLY A 137 0.08 16.28 -14.29
N ARG A 138 1.09 17.05 -13.91
CA ARG A 138 2.10 17.67 -14.79
C ARG A 138 3.50 17.30 -14.29
N PRO A 139 4.50 17.22 -15.19
CA PRO A 139 5.87 16.93 -14.79
C PRO A 139 6.40 18.05 -13.87
N ARG A 140 6.93 17.67 -12.70
CA ARG A 140 7.52 18.63 -11.77
C ARG A 140 8.93 18.98 -12.22
N LEU A 141 9.09 20.13 -12.86
CA LEU A 141 10.38 20.60 -13.35
C LEU A 141 11.07 21.48 -12.31
N ASP A 142 12.33 21.18 -12.04
CA ASP A 142 13.23 22.04 -11.29
C ASP A 142 14.06 22.87 -12.28
N LEU A 143 13.78 24.17 -12.33
CA LEU A 143 14.46 25.12 -13.23
C LEU A 143 15.91 25.37 -12.78
N ASP A 144 16.27 25.00 -11.55
CA ASP A 144 17.61 25.17 -11.01
C ASP A 144 18.59 24.08 -11.49
N GLN A 145 18.09 23.00 -12.09
CA GLN A 145 18.94 21.95 -12.67
C GLN A 145 19.59 22.34 -14.00
N ASP A 146 20.58 21.55 -14.41
CA ASP A 146 21.33 21.77 -15.65
C ASP A 146 20.45 21.57 -16.90
N TYR A 147 19.54 20.59 -16.87
CA TYR A 147 18.65 20.29 -18.00
C TYR A 147 17.37 19.55 -17.56
N PHE A 148 16.25 19.86 -18.21
CA PHE A 148 14.92 19.34 -17.85
C PHE A 148 14.74 17.83 -18.08
N VAL A 149 15.53 17.21 -18.97
CA VAL A 149 15.38 15.79 -19.34
C VAL A 149 15.50 14.86 -18.13
N GLN A 150 16.33 15.19 -17.15
CA GLN A 150 16.48 14.35 -15.95
C GLN A 150 15.21 14.35 -15.08
N ALA A 151 14.56 15.50 -14.93
CA ALA A 151 13.30 15.60 -14.22
C ALA A 151 12.18 14.82 -14.92
N TYR A 152 12.09 14.93 -16.25
CA TYR A 152 11.14 14.13 -17.04
C TYR A 152 11.37 12.63 -16.88
N ARG A 153 12.62 12.16 -16.99
CA ARG A 153 12.95 10.74 -16.80
C ARG A 153 12.55 10.25 -15.41
N ALA A 154 12.84 11.02 -14.36
CA ALA A 154 12.46 10.66 -13.00
C ALA A 154 10.93 10.58 -12.82
N GLU A 155 10.17 11.50 -13.41
CA GLU A 155 8.70 11.46 -13.40
C GLU A 155 8.14 10.26 -14.18
N ILE A 156 8.68 9.99 -15.36
CA ILE A 156 8.30 8.83 -16.19
C ILE A 156 8.58 7.53 -15.43
N ASP A 157 9.73 7.42 -14.77
CA ASP A 157 10.08 6.26 -13.95
C ASP A 157 9.12 6.09 -12.77
N CYS A 158 8.66 7.18 -12.15
CA CYS A 158 7.63 7.14 -11.11
C CYS A 158 6.30 6.63 -11.67
N LEU A 159 5.83 7.15 -12.81
CA LEU A 159 4.59 6.70 -13.45
C LEU A 159 4.64 5.21 -13.81
N ARG A 160 5.75 4.77 -14.42
CA ARG A 160 5.96 3.37 -14.80
C ARG A 160 6.00 2.44 -13.60
N SER A 161 6.67 2.85 -12.53
CA SER A 161 6.73 2.08 -11.28
C SER A 161 5.34 1.97 -10.62
N HIS A 162 4.57 3.07 -10.63
CA HIS A 162 3.21 3.08 -10.12
C HIS A 162 2.28 2.18 -10.94
N GLN A 163 2.35 2.28 -12.27
CA GLN A 163 1.59 1.44 -13.20
C GLN A 163 1.89 -0.04 -12.97
N GLN A 164 3.17 -0.41 -12.88
CA GLN A 164 3.56 -1.79 -12.63
C GLN A 164 3.04 -2.30 -11.29
N LEU A 165 3.11 -1.47 -10.25
CA LEU A 165 2.64 -1.84 -8.91
C LEU A 165 1.13 -2.08 -8.92
N ILE A 166 0.36 -1.13 -9.45
CA ILE A 166 -1.10 -1.23 -9.44
C ILE A 166 -1.56 -2.38 -10.33
N LYS A 167 -0.94 -2.58 -11.49
CA LYS A 167 -1.23 -3.70 -12.38
C LYS A 167 -0.99 -5.04 -11.68
N ASN A 168 0.17 -5.24 -11.07
CA ASN A 168 0.49 -6.49 -10.37
C ASN A 168 -0.48 -6.79 -9.22
N ILE A 169 -0.91 -5.75 -8.48
CA ILE A 169 -1.89 -5.90 -7.39
C ILE A 169 -3.26 -6.32 -7.94
N LEU A 170 -3.75 -5.62 -8.95
CA LEU A 170 -5.08 -5.82 -9.50
C LEU A 170 -5.19 -7.14 -10.28
N ASP A 171 -4.17 -7.50 -11.06
CA ASP A 171 -4.12 -8.79 -11.77
C ASP A 171 -4.18 -9.96 -10.79
N ASN A 172 -3.45 -9.88 -9.66
CA ASN A 172 -3.50 -10.87 -8.60
C ASN A 172 -4.89 -10.91 -7.92
N GLN A 173 -5.57 -9.77 -7.76
CA GLN A 173 -6.93 -9.72 -7.21
C GLN A 173 -7.92 -10.40 -8.15
N ILE A 174 -7.86 -10.11 -9.46
CA ILE A 174 -8.72 -10.75 -10.47
C ILE A 174 -8.53 -12.27 -10.44
N GLU A 175 -7.28 -12.73 -10.45
CA GLU A 175 -6.96 -14.17 -10.42
C GLU A 175 -7.49 -14.85 -9.16
N LYS A 176 -7.29 -14.26 -7.97
CA LYS A 176 -7.84 -14.80 -6.71
C LYS A 176 -9.36 -14.84 -6.71
N GLN A 177 -10.03 -13.84 -7.28
CA GLN A 177 -11.48 -13.85 -7.40
C GLN A 177 -11.98 -14.94 -8.34
N ARG A 178 -11.31 -15.16 -9.47
CA ARG A 178 -11.61 -16.26 -10.40
C ARG A 178 -11.48 -17.61 -9.72
N GLN A 179 -10.39 -17.84 -8.99
CA GLN A 179 -10.17 -19.07 -8.23
C GLN A 179 -11.26 -19.28 -7.17
N TYR A 180 -11.70 -18.21 -6.50
CA TYR A 180 -12.80 -18.28 -5.54
C TYR A 180 -14.14 -18.63 -6.22
N LEU A 181 -14.46 -17.99 -7.35
CA LEU A 181 -15.68 -18.28 -8.12
C LEU A 181 -15.69 -19.72 -8.66
N GLN A 182 -14.55 -20.25 -9.11
CA GLN A 182 -14.42 -21.65 -9.53
C GLN A 182 -14.68 -22.64 -8.38
N ARG A 183 -14.36 -22.26 -7.13
CA ARG A 183 -14.67 -23.10 -5.95
C ARG A 183 -16.16 -23.11 -5.62
N ILE A 184 -16.87 -22.01 -5.88
CA ILE A 184 -18.33 -21.91 -5.68
C ILE A 184 -19.07 -22.65 -6.80
N TRP A 185 -18.75 -22.32 -8.05
CA TRP A 185 -19.44 -22.81 -9.24
C TRP A 185 -18.77 -24.07 -9.79
N ARG A 186 -18.66 -25.12 -8.95
CA ARG A 186 -18.15 -26.44 -9.36
C ARG A 186 -19.16 -27.12 -10.27
N ASP A 187 -18.74 -27.52 -11.47
CA ASP A 187 -19.58 -28.10 -12.53
C ASP A 187 -20.67 -27.15 -13.06
N ASP A 188 -21.21 -27.41 -14.27
CA ASP A 188 -22.25 -26.61 -14.97
C ASP A 188 -23.61 -26.58 -14.21
N HIS A 189 -23.62 -26.10 -12.97
CA HIS A 189 -24.80 -25.81 -12.17
C HIS A 189 -25.52 -24.67 -12.89
N LYS A 190 -26.50 -25.03 -13.71
CA LYS A 190 -27.42 -24.07 -14.33
C LYS A 190 -28.23 -23.46 -13.20
N GLY A 191 -27.98 -22.18 -12.94
CA GLY A 191 -28.58 -21.36 -11.88
C GLY A 191 -29.94 -21.87 -11.42
N SER A 192 -29.96 -22.47 -10.23
CA SER A 192 -31.17 -22.93 -9.56
C SER A 192 -31.76 -21.80 -8.71
N THR A 193 -33.04 -21.90 -8.33
CA THR A 193 -33.64 -20.99 -7.34
C THR A 193 -32.96 -21.02 -5.98
N HIS A 194 -32.08 -22.00 -5.73
CA HIS A 194 -31.34 -22.15 -4.47
C HIS A 194 -29.98 -21.45 -4.51
N ASP A 195 -29.61 -20.85 -5.65
CA ASP A 195 -28.32 -20.18 -5.85
C ASP A 195 -28.42 -18.66 -5.56
N TYR A 196 -29.57 -18.20 -5.07
CA TYR A 196 -29.81 -16.80 -4.76
C TYR A 196 -28.89 -16.32 -3.63
N GLY A 197 -28.17 -15.22 -3.88
CA GLY A 197 -27.19 -14.65 -2.93
C GLY A 197 -25.75 -15.11 -3.16
N LEU A 198 -25.49 -16.05 -4.07
CA LEU A 198 -24.13 -16.36 -4.51
C LEU A 198 -23.59 -15.26 -5.44
N PRO A 199 -22.26 -15.04 -5.46
CA PRO A 199 -21.65 -14.12 -6.40
C PRO A 199 -21.88 -14.57 -7.84
N LEU A 200 -22.06 -13.61 -8.75
CA LEU A 200 -22.37 -13.86 -10.16
C LEU A 200 -21.27 -14.73 -10.80
N ASN A 201 -21.69 -15.79 -11.50
CA ASN A 201 -20.78 -16.58 -12.32
C ASN A 201 -20.44 -15.85 -13.63
N TYR A 202 -19.29 -16.16 -14.22
CA TYR A 202 -18.87 -15.65 -15.53
C TYR A 202 -18.73 -16.78 -16.54
N ILE A 203 -18.82 -16.43 -17.83
CA ILE A 203 -18.70 -17.41 -18.93
C ILE A 203 -17.32 -17.24 -19.58
N PRO A 204 -16.37 -18.17 -19.37
CA PRO A 204 -15.01 -18.08 -19.89
C PRO A 204 -14.93 -18.43 -21.38
N LYS A 205 -15.63 -17.69 -22.24
CA LYS A 205 -15.68 -17.93 -23.70
C LYS A 205 -15.07 -16.79 -24.51
N HIS A 206 -15.52 -15.58 -24.23
CA HIS A 206 -15.09 -14.40 -24.98
C HIS A 206 -14.41 -13.42 -24.03
N VAL A 207 -13.14 -13.18 -24.32
CA VAL A 207 -12.36 -12.14 -23.66
C VAL A 207 -12.73 -10.79 -24.26
N VAL A 208 -12.87 -9.79 -23.40
CA VAL A 208 -13.15 -8.42 -23.74
C VAL A 208 -12.06 -7.54 -23.15
N SER A 209 -11.53 -6.64 -23.96
CA SER A 209 -10.63 -5.59 -23.51
C SER A 209 -11.45 -4.32 -23.34
N LEU A 210 -11.61 -3.89 -22.11
CA LEU A 210 -12.44 -2.73 -21.73
C LEU A 210 -11.83 -1.40 -22.19
N GLY A 211 -10.51 -1.35 -22.40
CA GLY A 211 -9.76 -0.19 -22.89
C GLY A 211 -9.50 -0.13 -24.41
N GLY A 212 -10.18 -0.94 -25.23
CA GLY A 212 -9.98 -0.95 -26.69
C GLY A 212 -9.03 -2.05 -27.18
N SER A 213 -7.97 -1.70 -27.93
CA SER A 213 -7.12 -2.68 -28.66
C SER A 213 -6.24 -3.56 -27.77
N SER A 214 -5.93 -3.13 -26.54
CA SER A 214 -5.17 -3.90 -25.56
C SER A 214 -5.62 -3.59 -24.14
N PRO A 215 -5.78 -4.60 -23.26
CA PRO A 215 -6.16 -4.38 -21.87
C PRO A 215 -4.98 -3.78 -21.08
N ALA A 216 -5.26 -2.85 -20.17
CA ALA A 216 -4.25 -2.33 -19.25
C ALA A 216 -3.94 -3.35 -18.14
N LEU A 217 -5.00 -4.00 -17.63
CA LEU A 217 -4.95 -5.10 -16.67
C LEU A 217 -5.06 -6.46 -17.37
N MET A 218 -5.22 -7.52 -16.60
CA MET A 218 -5.55 -8.84 -17.12
C MET A 218 -6.87 -8.80 -17.88
N ASN A 219 -6.87 -9.46 -19.05
CA ASN A 219 -8.04 -9.69 -19.88
C ASN A 219 -9.23 -10.25 -19.08
N VAL A 220 -10.39 -9.62 -19.22
CA VAL A 220 -11.64 -9.95 -18.52
C VAL A 220 -12.63 -10.61 -19.47
N PHE A 221 -13.47 -11.52 -18.99
CA PHE A 221 -14.51 -12.15 -19.81
C PHE A 221 -15.76 -11.28 -19.94
N LEU A 222 -16.54 -11.49 -21.00
CA LEU A 222 -17.83 -10.81 -21.18
C LEU A 222 -18.74 -11.04 -19.96
N LEU A 223 -19.21 -9.96 -19.34
CA LEU A 223 -20.03 -9.94 -18.10
C LEU A 223 -19.30 -10.42 -16.82
N GLU A 224 -17.97 -10.50 -16.84
CA GLU A 224 -17.19 -10.71 -15.62
C GLU A 224 -17.01 -9.37 -14.88
N VAL A 225 -17.33 -9.37 -13.58
CA VAL A 225 -17.30 -8.17 -12.73
C VAL A 225 -16.50 -8.46 -11.47
N HIS A 226 -15.59 -7.55 -11.13
CA HIS A 226 -14.72 -7.68 -9.96
C HIS A 226 -14.90 -6.51 -8.98
N PRO A 227 -15.89 -6.57 -8.07
CA PRO A 227 -16.16 -5.44 -7.17
C PRO A 227 -15.00 -5.09 -6.24
N SER A 228 -14.13 -6.05 -5.89
CA SER A 228 -13.01 -5.80 -4.96
C SER A 228 -11.94 -4.87 -5.53
N LEU A 229 -11.89 -4.69 -6.85
CA LEU A 229 -10.93 -3.79 -7.49
C LEU A 229 -11.15 -2.33 -7.06
N CYS A 230 -12.32 -1.98 -6.52
CA CYS A 230 -12.61 -0.66 -5.99
C CYS A 230 -11.59 -0.16 -4.95
N LEU A 231 -10.92 -1.09 -4.26
CA LEU A 231 -9.87 -0.81 -3.28
C LEU A 231 -8.58 -0.22 -3.91
N ALA A 232 -8.47 -0.17 -5.24
CA ALA A 232 -7.37 0.50 -5.94
C ALA A 232 -7.21 1.98 -5.51
N SER A 233 -8.33 2.65 -5.22
CA SER A 233 -8.34 4.03 -4.73
C SER A 233 -7.61 4.17 -3.38
N ALA A 234 -7.77 3.20 -2.49
CA ALA A 234 -7.07 3.19 -1.20
C ALA A 234 -5.55 3.06 -1.39
N VAL A 235 -5.10 2.20 -2.32
CA VAL A 235 -3.67 2.05 -2.63
C VAL A 235 -3.06 3.38 -3.10
N TYR A 236 -3.76 4.08 -4.00
CA TYR A 236 -3.33 5.40 -4.47
C TYR A 236 -3.19 6.41 -3.33
N HIS A 237 -4.22 6.54 -2.50
CA HIS A 237 -4.20 7.48 -1.37
C HIS A 237 -3.14 7.13 -0.33
N SER A 238 -2.93 5.85 -0.04
CA SER A 238 -1.86 5.40 0.87
C SER A 238 -0.47 5.73 0.33
N LEU A 239 -0.23 5.61 -0.98
CA LEU A 239 1.05 5.99 -1.60
C LEU A 239 1.30 7.50 -1.50
N ILE A 240 0.28 8.32 -1.75
CA ILE A 240 0.40 9.78 -1.61
C ILE A 240 0.67 10.18 -0.16
N GLN A 241 -0.05 9.57 0.78
CA GLN A 241 0.14 9.84 2.20
C GLN A 241 1.55 9.44 2.64
N ALA A 242 2.00 8.23 2.29
CA ALA A 242 3.35 7.76 2.59
C ALA A 242 4.42 8.67 1.97
N HIS A 243 4.23 9.12 0.73
CA HIS A 243 5.14 10.08 0.10
C HIS A 243 5.19 11.41 0.85
N THR A 244 4.02 11.93 1.25
CA THR A 244 3.92 13.19 2.00
C THR A 244 4.62 13.09 3.35
N GLU A 245 4.39 12.00 4.09
CA GLU A 245 5.04 11.72 5.37
C GLU A 245 6.56 11.58 5.21
N LEU A 246 7.03 10.88 4.16
CA LEU A 246 8.46 10.77 3.86
C LEU A 246 9.10 12.11 3.54
N CYS A 247 8.43 12.96 2.76
CA CYS A 247 8.92 14.31 2.46
C CYS A 247 9.00 15.17 3.72
N GLN A 248 8.04 15.06 4.63
CA GLN A 248 8.07 15.76 5.91
C GLN A 248 9.20 15.26 6.80
N LEU A 249 9.39 13.94 6.87
CA LEU A 249 10.46 13.30 7.66
C LEU A 249 11.86 13.72 7.20
N HIS A 250 12.10 13.75 5.88
CA HIS A 250 13.39 14.11 5.29
C HIS A 250 13.55 15.62 5.03
N ARG A 251 12.54 16.43 5.38
CA ARG A 251 12.50 17.89 5.09
C ARG A 251 12.85 18.22 3.63
N ALA A 252 12.35 17.43 2.70
CA ALA A 252 12.62 17.63 1.27
C ALA A 252 12.04 18.97 0.81
N THR A 253 12.90 19.94 0.52
CA THR A 253 12.52 21.28 0.07
C THR A 253 12.52 21.36 -1.46
N SER A 254 13.54 20.82 -2.12
CA SER A 254 13.65 20.79 -3.58
C SER A 254 12.59 19.87 -4.20
N VAL A 255 12.17 20.22 -5.42
CA VAL A 255 11.32 19.40 -6.27
C VAL A 255 12.01 18.06 -6.57
N PHE A 256 13.31 18.10 -6.84
CA PHE A 256 14.07 16.89 -7.17
C PHE A 256 14.16 15.92 -6.00
N ASP A 257 14.38 16.42 -4.77
CA ASP A 257 14.43 15.57 -3.58
C ASP A 257 13.09 14.84 -3.36
N LYS A 258 11.97 15.54 -3.58
CA LYS A 258 10.64 14.93 -3.51
C LYS A 258 10.49 13.84 -4.57
N LEU A 259 10.92 14.08 -5.81
CA LEU A 259 10.88 13.07 -6.88
C LEU A 259 11.69 11.82 -6.53
N VAL A 260 12.91 12.00 -6.05
CA VAL A 260 13.78 10.88 -5.66
C VAL A 260 13.14 10.06 -4.52
N LEU A 261 12.53 10.72 -3.53
CA LEU A 261 11.82 10.03 -2.45
C LEU A 261 10.60 9.25 -2.96
N GLN A 262 9.85 9.81 -3.91
CA GLN A 262 8.72 9.12 -4.53
C GLN A 262 9.17 7.89 -5.32
N GLN A 263 10.24 8.02 -6.11
CA GLN A 263 10.81 6.91 -6.87
C GLN A 263 11.27 5.78 -5.94
N LYS A 264 11.99 6.12 -4.86
CA LYS A 264 12.42 5.14 -3.84
C LYS A 264 11.23 4.46 -3.18
N LEU A 265 10.20 5.20 -2.80
CA LEU A 265 8.98 4.65 -2.21
C LEU A 265 8.33 3.62 -3.15
N LEU A 266 8.14 3.98 -4.42
CA LEU A 266 7.50 3.11 -5.41
C LEU A 266 8.34 1.86 -5.70
N GLN A 267 9.67 2.00 -5.82
CA GLN A 267 10.57 0.87 -6.01
C GLN A 267 10.55 -0.08 -4.80
N GLN A 268 10.56 0.45 -3.58
CA GLN A 268 10.45 -0.35 -2.37
C GLN A 268 9.08 -1.06 -2.31
N ALA A 269 7.98 -0.37 -2.61
CA ALA A 269 6.66 -0.98 -2.66
C ALA A 269 6.57 -2.12 -3.68
N LEU A 270 7.16 -1.95 -4.88
CA LEU A 270 7.26 -2.99 -5.89
C LEU A 270 8.08 -4.19 -5.42
N GLN A 271 9.24 -3.96 -4.82
CA GLN A 271 10.09 -5.02 -4.28
C GLN A 271 9.39 -5.79 -3.16
N SER A 272 8.74 -5.08 -2.23
CA SER A 272 7.95 -5.69 -1.16
C SER A 272 6.80 -6.53 -1.70
N TRP A 273 6.10 -6.06 -2.76
CA TRP A 273 5.03 -6.82 -3.39
C TRP A 273 5.54 -8.10 -4.07
N ASN A 274 6.64 -8.00 -4.84
CA ASN A 274 7.20 -9.14 -5.56
C ASN A 274 7.80 -10.20 -4.62
N ASN A 275 8.31 -9.78 -3.46
CA ASN A 275 8.89 -10.66 -2.44
C ASN A 275 7.88 -11.08 -1.36
N LEU A 276 6.59 -10.76 -1.54
CA LEU A 276 5.56 -11.06 -0.55
C LEU A 276 5.41 -12.57 -0.41
N ALA A 277 5.82 -13.11 0.73
CA ALA A 277 5.66 -14.53 1.03
C ALA A 277 4.19 -14.91 1.17
N SER A 278 3.88 -16.21 1.01
CA SER A 278 2.53 -16.71 1.26
C SER A 278 2.11 -16.38 2.71
N PRO A 279 0.83 -16.00 2.94
CA PRO A 279 0.33 -15.80 4.30
C PRO A 279 0.63 -17.02 5.17
N GLY A 280 1.25 -16.80 6.33
CA GLY A 280 1.61 -17.88 7.25
C GLY A 280 3.04 -18.42 7.13
N ALA A 281 3.83 -18.01 6.12
CA ALA A 281 5.18 -18.54 5.90
C ALA A 281 6.14 -18.37 7.11
N SER A 282 5.96 -17.31 7.90
CA SER A 282 6.75 -17.03 9.11
C SER A 282 6.39 -17.91 10.31
N TYR A 283 5.26 -18.62 10.25
CA TYR A 283 4.75 -19.46 11.33
C TYR A 283 5.18 -20.92 11.15
N SER A 284 5.07 -21.71 12.23
CA SER A 284 5.41 -23.14 12.20
C SER A 284 4.50 -23.92 11.25
N SER A 285 4.99 -25.06 10.76
CA SER A 285 4.23 -25.95 9.86
C SER A 285 2.88 -26.40 10.44
N GLN A 286 2.80 -26.53 11.77
CA GLN A 286 1.55 -26.86 12.46
C GLN A 286 0.52 -25.72 12.33
N ILE A 287 0.92 -24.47 12.61
CA ILE A 287 0.03 -23.30 12.48
C ILE A 287 -0.36 -23.09 11.01
N GLN A 288 0.56 -23.30 10.08
CA GLN A 288 0.26 -23.23 8.65
C GLN A 288 -0.84 -24.22 8.26
N LYS A 289 -0.75 -25.47 8.74
CA LYS A 289 -1.76 -26.50 8.49
C LYS A 289 -3.10 -26.18 9.18
N ASP A 290 -3.06 -25.70 10.42
CA ASP A 290 -4.25 -25.53 11.25
C ASP A 290 -5.04 -24.26 10.95
N LEU A 291 -4.36 -23.15 10.65
CA LEU A 291 -4.98 -21.85 10.42
C LEU A 291 -4.96 -21.44 8.94
N PHE A 292 -3.78 -21.49 8.30
CA PHE A 292 -3.55 -20.98 6.94
C PHE A 292 -3.87 -21.97 5.82
N SER A 293 -4.23 -23.21 6.13
CA SER A 293 -4.57 -24.21 5.11
C SER A 293 -5.81 -23.80 4.32
N ASP A 294 -5.66 -23.78 3.00
CA ASP A 294 -6.73 -23.47 2.05
C ASP A 294 -7.57 -24.69 1.66
N VAL A 295 -7.32 -25.86 2.25
CA VAL A 295 -7.87 -27.14 1.80
C VAL A 295 -9.35 -27.29 2.14
N PHE A 296 -9.72 -26.99 3.39
CA PHE A 296 -11.07 -27.28 3.90
C PHE A 296 -11.89 -26.00 4.11
N PHE A 297 -11.50 -25.19 5.09
CA PHE A 297 -12.35 -24.08 5.55
C PHE A 297 -12.40 -22.88 4.58
N GLN A 298 -11.49 -22.83 3.60
CA GLN A 298 -11.53 -21.85 2.51
C GLN A 298 -12.50 -22.25 1.39
N ASP A 299 -12.99 -23.49 1.40
CA ASP A 299 -13.96 -23.99 0.42
C ASP A 299 -15.40 -23.76 0.95
N PRO A 300 -16.16 -22.83 0.35
CA PRO A 300 -17.50 -22.49 0.83
C PRO A 300 -18.46 -23.69 0.75
N VAL A 301 -18.28 -24.61 -0.20
CA VAL A 301 -19.14 -25.78 -0.36
C VAL A 301 -18.92 -26.77 0.77
N LEU A 302 -17.67 -26.97 1.20
CA LEU A 302 -17.36 -27.84 2.35
C LEU A 302 -17.90 -27.25 3.64
N VAL A 303 -17.68 -25.96 3.87
CA VAL A 303 -18.20 -25.25 5.05
C VAL A 303 -19.74 -25.31 5.11
N GLN A 304 -20.40 -25.11 3.98
CA GLN A 304 -21.86 -25.25 3.87
C GLN A 304 -22.34 -26.67 4.19
N LYS A 305 -21.64 -27.70 3.69
CA LYS A 305 -21.97 -29.11 3.98
C LYS A 305 -21.88 -29.43 5.47
N VAL A 306 -20.88 -28.91 6.18
CA VAL A 306 -20.77 -29.08 7.65
C VAL A 306 -21.97 -28.47 8.35
N GLY A 307 -22.34 -27.23 7.99
CA GLY A 307 -23.50 -26.55 8.56
C GLY A 307 -24.80 -27.34 8.34
N LEU A 308 -25.03 -27.82 7.10
CA LEU A 308 -26.19 -28.63 6.75
C LEU A 308 -26.19 -29.99 7.47
N SER A 309 -25.03 -30.65 7.57
CA SER A 309 -24.87 -31.92 8.28
C SER A 309 -25.26 -31.80 9.76
N LEU A 310 -24.81 -30.73 10.44
CA LEU A 310 -25.18 -30.48 11.85
C LEU A 310 -26.69 -30.24 12.04
N VAL A 311 -27.30 -29.47 11.15
CA VAL A 311 -28.74 -29.22 11.20
C VAL A 311 -29.52 -30.51 10.97
N ASN A 312 -29.11 -31.32 10.00
CA ASN A 312 -29.78 -32.58 9.64
C ASN A 312 -29.58 -33.67 10.71
N PHE A 313 -28.41 -33.76 11.35
CA PHE A 313 -28.14 -34.76 12.39
C PHE A 313 -29.07 -34.62 13.61
N THR A 314 -29.59 -33.41 13.86
CA THR A 314 -30.57 -33.17 14.93
C THR A 314 -32.02 -33.45 14.52
N GLU A 315 -32.29 -33.66 13.22
CA GLU A 315 -33.60 -34.12 12.75
C GLU A 315 -33.87 -35.57 13.19
N GLU A 316 -32.83 -36.38 13.33
CA GLU A 316 -32.91 -37.78 13.76
C GLU A 316 -33.09 -37.94 15.29
N LYS A 317 -32.77 -36.91 16.10
CA LYS A 317 -32.73 -36.95 17.58
C LYS A 317 -33.78 -36.06 18.28
N ASP A 318 -35.08 -36.20 17.96
CA ASP A 318 -36.22 -35.77 18.82
C ASP A 318 -36.90 -34.39 18.62
N MET A 319 -36.63 -33.59 17.58
CA MET A 319 -37.29 -32.27 17.43
C MET A 319 -38.59 -32.29 16.59
N LYS A 320 -39.72 -32.68 17.20
CA LYS A 320 -41.07 -32.69 16.56
C LYS A 320 -41.75 -31.32 16.36
N GLN A 321 -41.09 -30.19 16.62
CA GLN A 321 -41.68 -28.84 16.46
C GLN A 321 -40.88 -27.96 15.49
N GLY A 322 -41.47 -27.60 14.35
CA GLY A 322 -40.83 -26.82 13.28
C GLY A 322 -40.25 -25.46 13.71
N ARG A 323 -40.81 -24.81 14.75
CA ARG A 323 -40.29 -23.53 15.26
C ARG A 323 -38.97 -23.67 16.03
N LYS A 324 -38.79 -24.78 16.76
CA LYS A 324 -37.52 -25.09 17.45
C LYS A 324 -36.43 -25.48 16.45
N LYS A 325 -36.81 -26.16 15.36
CA LYS A 325 -35.92 -26.50 14.24
C LYS A 325 -35.34 -25.25 13.57
N GLN A 326 -36.18 -24.27 13.25
CA GLN A 326 -35.70 -23.01 12.66
C GLN A 326 -34.74 -22.26 13.59
N SER A 327 -35.04 -22.21 14.89
CA SER A 327 -34.16 -21.58 15.87
C SER A 327 -32.80 -22.25 15.95
N TYR A 328 -32.75 -23.58 15.94
CA TYR A 328 -31.49 -24.33 15.97
C TYR A 328 -30.66 -24.10 14.71
N ALA A 329 -31.29 -24.16 13.53
CA ALA A 329 -30.60 -23.89 12.27
C ALA A 329 -29.98 -22.49 12.24
N VAL A 330 -30.71 -21.47 12.70
CA VAL A 330 -30.19 -20.10 12.81
C VAL A 330 -29.01 -20.04 13.77
N GLU A 331 -29.06 -20.73 14.90
CA GLU A 331 -27.95 -20.77 15.87
C GLU A 331 -26.70 -21.42 15.25
N THR A 332 -26.86 -22.57 14.57
CA THR A 332 -25.76 -23.26 13.89
C THR A 332 -25.14 -22.38 12.81
N PHE A 333 -25.93 -21.76 11.94
CA PHE A 333 -25.38 -20.89 10.90
C PHE A 333 -24.77 -19.60 11.46
N SER A 334 -25.31 -19.07 12.55
CA SER A 334 -24.71 -17.91 13.25
C SER A 334 -23.32 -18.26 13.78
N LYS A 335 -23.16 -19.42 14.44
CA LYS A 335 -21.87 -19.92 14.93
C LYS A 335 -20.88 -20.16 13.80
N LEU A 336 -21.34 -20.70 12.67
CA LEU A 336 -20.49 -20.94 11.51
C LEU A 336 -19.99 -19.63 10.88
N LEU A 337 -20.89 -18.64 10.76
CA LEU A 337 -20.54 -17.31 10.26
C LEU A 337 -19.54 -16.60 11.19
N GLU A 338 -19.72 -16.76 12.50
CA GLU A 338 -18.79 -16.25 13.50
C GLU A 338 -17.41 -16.90 13.37
N LEU A 339 -17.33 -18.24 13.21
CA LEU A 339 -16.05 -18.92 12.95
C LEU A 339 -15.37 -18.43 11.67
N VAL A 340 -16.13 -18.22 10.58
CA VAL A 340 -15.61 -17.65 9.33
C VAL A 340 -15.04 -16.25 9.56
N THR A 341 -15.76 -15.42 10.30
CA THR A 341 -15.34 -14.05 10.59
C THR A 341 -14.10 -14.02 11.48
N ILE A 342 -14.05 -14.83 12.54
CA ILE A 342 -12.91 -14.89 13.46
C ILE A 342 -11.68 -15.42 12.73
N ARG A 343 -11.80 -16.50 11.95
CA ARG A 343 -10.67 -17.03 11.17
C ARG A 343 -10.14 -15.98 10.19
N HIS A 344 -11.02 -15.30 9.45
CA HIS A 344 -10.60 -14.27 8.50
C HIS A 344 -9.82 -13.14 9.19
N ARG A 345 -10.35 -12.60 10.29
CA ARG A 345 -9.68 -11.56 11.08
C ARG A 345 -8.37 -12.03 11.71
N LEU A 346 -8.31 -13.30 12.10
CA LEU A 346 -7.10 -13.89 12.67
C LEU A 346 -6.01 -14.06 11.60
N LEU A 347 -6.37 -14.49 10.39
CA LEU A 347 -5.45 -14.56 9.25
C LEU A 347 -4.89 -13.18 8.90
N GLU A 348 -5.75 -12.16 8.81
CA GLU A 348 -5.36 -10.78 8.56
C GLU A 348 -4.41 -10.29 9.65
N SER A 349 -4.82 -10.35 10.92
CA SER A 349 -4.00 -9.86 12.04
C SER A 349 -2.68 -10.62 12.18
N ALA A 350 -2.66 -11.93 11.96
CA ALA A 350 -1.43 -12.73 12.00
C ALA A 350 -0.48 -12.36 10.84
N SER A 351 -1.03 -12.20 9.63
CA SER A 351 -0.22 -11.77 8.48
C SER A 351 0.40 -10.38 8.71
N GLU A 352 -0.36 -9.43 9.24
CA GLU A 352 0.15 -8.10 9.58
C GLU A 352 1.18 -8.14 10.71
N THR A 353 0.95 -8.95 11.75
CA THR A 353 1.93 -9.16 12.83
C THR A 353 3.25 -9.69 12.27
N ALA A 354 3.24 -10.64 11.33
CA ALA A 354 4.47 -11.15 10.73
C ALA A 354 5.28 -10.06 10.01
N HIS A 355 4.61 -9.17 9.26
CA HIS A 355 5.27 -8.04 8.62
C HIS A 355 5.83 -7.04 9.65
N LEU A 356 5.05 -6.73 10.69
CA LEU A 356 5.47 -5.82 11.76
C LEU A 356 6.63 -6.37 12.59
N THR A 357 6.66 -7.68 12.83
CA THR A 357 7.78 -8.36 13.47
C THR A 357 9.06 -8.20 12.64
N GLN A 358 8.99 -8.34 11.31
CA GLN A 358 10.16 -8.12 10.47
C GLN A 358 10.64 -6.66 10.52
N LEU A 359 9.72 -5.69 10.51
CA LEU A 359 10.06 -4.28 10.68
C LEU A 359 10.69 -4.00 12.05
N TYR A 360 10.13 -4.58 13.11
CA TYR A 360 10.66 -4.47 14.46
C TYR A 360 12.09 -5.01 14.54
N ARG A 361 12.38 -6.19 13.97
CA ARG A 361 13.73 -6.76 13.92
C ARG A 361 14.72 -5.83 13.23
N ASN A 362 14.33 -5.25 12.09
CA ASN A 362 15.18 -4.32 11.36
C ASN A 362 15.50 -3.09 12.23
N VAL A 363 14.49 -2.46 12.83
CA VAL A 363 14.65 -1.27 13.69
C VAL A 363 15.46 -1.60 14.95
N ALA A 364 15.19 -2.74 15.59
CA ALA A 364 15.95 -3.20 16.76
C ALA A 364 17.44 -3.37 16.41
N SER A 365 17.73 -4.01 15.27
CA SER A 365 19.10 -4.20 14.81
C SER A 365 19.83 -2.89 14.50
N GLU A 366 19.13 -1.88 13.95
CA GLU A 366 19.68 -0.54 13.72
C GLU A 366 19.99 0.20 15.02
N LEU A 367 19.21 -0.05 16.07
CA LEU A 367 19.40 0.50 17.41
C LEU A 367 20.40 -0.32 18.27
N GLY A 368 20.93 -1.44 17.75
CA GLY A 368 21.85 -2.32 18.47
C GLY A 368 21.17 -3.26 19.48
N PHE A 369 19.84 -3.42 19.41
CA PHE A 369 19.09 -4.37 20.22
C PHE A 369 18.87 -5.70 19.49
N ASP A 370 18.83 -6.77 20.26
CA ASP A 370 18.49 -8.12 19.78
C ASP A 370 16.97 -8.37 19.79
N GLU A 371 16.52 -9.39 19.05
CA GLU A 371 15.10 -9.66 18.84
C GLU A 371 14.37 -10.34 20.02
N PHE A 372 15.07 -10.73 21.09
CA PHE A 372 14.46 -11.46 22.21
C PHE A 372 13.45 -10.61 22.99
N HIS A 373 13.51 -9.28 22.88
CA HIS A 373 12.52 -8.37 23.49
C HIS A 373 11.12 -8.46 22.85
N LEU A 374 11.00 -9.16 21.73
CA LEU A 374 9.74 -9.35 21.03
C LEU A 374 8.84 -10.40 21.68
N TYR A 375 9.42 -11.37 22.38
CA TYR A 375 8.72 -12.58 22.80
C TYR A 375 8.62 -12.66 24.32
N LEU A 376 7.46 -13.10 24.81
CA LEU A 376 7.28 -13.49 26.20
C LEU A 376 7.27 -15.01 26.31
N ARG A 377 7.99 -15.53 27.30
CA ARG A 377 7.95 -16.95 27.66
C ARG A 377 7.19 -17.14 28.98
N PRO A 378 6.14 -17.98 29.02
CA PRO A 378 5.48 -18.31 30.27
C PRO A 378 6.43 -19.19 31.11
N VAL A 379 6.82 -18.71 32.29
CA VAL A 379 7.64 -19.45 33.26
C VAL A 379 6.73 -19.93 34.38
N GLN A 380 6.73 -21.25 34.63
CA GLN A 380 6.01 -21.83 35.76
C GLN A 380 6.63 -21.34 37.06
N PHE A 381 5.79 -20.92 38.00
CA PHE A 381 6.22 -20.32 39.26
C PHE A 381 7.13 -21.27 40.06
N GLU A 382 6.97 -22.59 39.92
CA GLU A 382 7.81 -23.57 40.61
C GLU A 382 9.25 -23.65 40.07
N ILE A 383 9.52 -23.13 38.87
CA ILE A 383 10.84 -23.19 38.19
C ILE A 383 11.58 -21.85 38.29
N ALA A 384 10.90 -20.78 38.71
CA ALA A 384 11.52 -19.49 38.95
C ALA A 384 12.41 -19.57 40.21
N GLU A 385 13.70 -19.84 40.03
CA GLU A 385 14.68 -19.70 41.11
C GLU A 385 14.67 -18.24 41.59
N GLN A 386 14.25 -18.03 42.83
CA GLN A 386 14.40 -16.74 43.48
C GLN A 386 15.90 -16.52 43.66
N LYS A 387 16.53 -15.73 42.78
CA LYS A 387 17.91 -15.26 43.01
C LYS A 387 17.89 -14.52 44.36
N ASP A 388 18.46 -15.15 45.38
CA ASP A 388 18.81 -14.54 46.66
C ASP A 388 19.95 -13.54 46.42
N GLN A 389 19.65 -12.44 45.74
CA GLN A 389 20.51 -11.27 45.72
C GLN A 389 19.63 -10.04 45.94
N THR A 390 19.97 -9.30 46.98
CA THR A 390 19.60 -7.90 47.17
C THR A 390 20.16 -7.06 46.03
N GLU A 391 19.62 -7.21 44.83
CA GLU A 391 19.87 -6.31 43.73
C GLU A 391 18.96 -5.10 43.92
N GLN A 392 19.59 -3.92 44.07
CA GLN A 392 18.90 -2.64 44.12
C GLN A 392 17.94 -2.58 42.93
N ARG A 393 16.64 -2.39 43.21
CA ARG A 393 15.66 -2.11 42.17
C ARG A 393 16.21 -0.97 41.31
N PRO A 394 16.35 -1.15 39.98
CA PRO A 394 16.84 -0.09 39.12
C PRO A 394 15.92 1.11 39.28
N VAL A 395 16.49 2.24 39.70
CA VAL A 395 15.76 3.49 39.95
C VAL A 395 15.29 4.12 38.63
N PHE A 396 15.91 3.72 37.51
CA PHE A 396 15.62 4.20 36.16
C PHE A 396 15.66 3.05 35.14
N ILE A 397 14.82 3.14 34.11
CA ILE A 397 14.74 2.18 32.98
C ILE A 397 16.10 2.03 32.27
N THR A 398 16.94 3.08 32.27
CA THR A 398 18.27 3.07 31.66
C THR A 398 19.32 2.30 32.46
N ALA A 399 19.08 1.95 33.74
CA ALA A 399 20.01 1.18 34.54
C ALA A 399 19.99 -0.33 34.22
N ILE A 400 18.97 -0.80 33.49
CA ILE A 400 18.87 -2.18 32.98
C ILE A 400 19.83 -2.39 31.79
N LEU A 401 20.28 -1.31 31.14
CA LEU A 401 21.17 -1.36 29.96
C LEU A 401 22.60 -1.80 30.28
N GLU A 402 23.03 -1.77 31.55
CA GLU A 402 24.42 -2.09 31.94
C GLU A 402 24.58 -3.54 32.43
N ASP A 403 23.49 -4.26 32.75
CA ASP A 403 23.53 -5.65 33.25
C ASP A 403 22.59 -6.59 32.46
N ASP A 404 23.00 -6.90 31.23
CA ASP A 404 22.35 -7.82 30.30
C ASP A 404 22.30 -9.29 30.79
N THR A 405 22.90 -9.60 31.95
CA THR A 405 22.93 -10.97 32.50
C THR A 405 21.58 -11.39 33.09
N SER A 406 20.66 -10.45 33.28
CA SER A 406 19.33 -10.65 33.87
C SER A 406 18.22 -10.88 32.84
N VAL A 407 18.47 -10.69 31.54
CA VAL A 407 17.44 -10.73 30.50
C VAL A 407 17.35 -12.13 29.85
N ASP A 408 16.14 -12.70 29.80
CA ASP A 408 15.86 -13.96 29.10
C ASP A 408 16.02 -13.76 27.58
N ARG A 409 17.01 -14.42 26.98
CA ARG A 409 17.33 -14.31 25.54
C ARG A 409 16.55 -15.33 24.70
N PHE A 410 15.28 -15.52 25.03
CA PHE A 410 14.43 -16.47 24.33
C PHE A 410 14.11 -15.97 22.92
N THR A 411 14.45 -16.78 21.91
CA THR A 411 14.11 -16.54 20.51
C THR A 411 13.54 -17.83 19.91
N PRO A 412 12.24 -17.85 19.55
CA PRO A 412 11.64 -19.02 18.92
C PRO A 412 12.11 -19.15 17.47
N SER A 413 12.21 -20.38 16.97
CA SER A 413 12.62 -20.66 15.59
C SER A 413 11.62 -20.20 14.53
N HIS A 414 10.34 -20.09 14.90
CA HIS A 414 9.26 -19.59 14.07
C HIS A 414 8.43 -18.59 14.88
N LEU A 415 7.72 -17.70 14.20
CA LEU A 415 6.82 -16.76 14.86
C LEU A 415 5.67 -17.55 15.54
N PRO A 416 5.49 -17.46 16.87
CA PRO A 416 4.33 -18.04 17.53
C PRO A 416 3.09 -17.18 17.28
N LEU A 417 1.90 -17.78 17.46
CA LEU A 417 0.69 -16.97 17.65
C LEU A 417 0.76 -16.28 19.01
N SER A 418 0.21 -15.08 19.13
CA SER A 418 0.31 -14.30 20.39
C SER A 418 -0.27 -15.05 21.60
N ILE A 419 -1.29 -15.88 21.37
CA ILE A 419 -1.88 -16.69 22.44
C ILE A 419 -0.92 -17.74 23.00
N GLN A 420 0.05 -18.21 22.21
CA GLN A 420 1.02 -19.23 22.64
C GLN A 420 2.04 -18.68 23.64
N GLU A 421 2.27 -17.37 23.65
CA GLU A 421 3.06 -16.71 24.70
C GLU A 421 2.36 -16.72 26.07
N LEU A 422 1.03 -16.90 26.09
CA LEU A 422 0.21 -16.90 27.31
C LEU A 422 -0.24 -18.32 27.71
N ASP A 423 -0.68 -19.11 26.73
CA ASP A 423 -1.16 -20.48 26.89
C ASP A 423 -0.99 -21.30 25.59
N GLU A 424 0.04 -22.13 25.55
CA GLU A 424 0.30 -23.05 24.44
C GLU A 424 -0.68 -24.24 24.38
N ASN A 425 -1.31 -24.62 25.49
CA ASN A 425 -1.90 -25.96 25.64
C ASN A 425 -3.42 -26.00 25.60
N GLN A 426 -4.14 -25.00 26.09
CA GLN A 426 -5.61 -25.03 26.13
C GLN A 426 -6.25 -24.13 25.08
N ILE A 427 -5.95 -22.85 25.09
CA ILE A 427 -6.58 -21.86 24.19
C ILE A 427 -5.92 -21.86 22.80
N GLY A 428 -4.59 -22.03 22.75
CA GLY A 428 -3.81 -21.98 21.51
C GLY A 428 -3.95 -23.18 20.57
N ARG A 429 -4.76 -24.20 20.91
CA ARG A 429 -4.96 -25.41 20.08
C ARG A 429 -6.31 -25.39 19.38
N PHE A 430 -6.29 -25.13 18.09
CA PHE A 430 -7.45 -25.21 17.19
C PHE A 430 -7.00 -25.61 15.79
N SER A 431 -7.91 -26.12 14.97
CA SER A 431 -7.62 -26.47 13.57
C SER A 431 -8.84 -26.26 12.68
N PHE A 432 -8.63 -25.70 11.50
CA PHE A 432 -9.61 -25.52 10.43
C PHE A 432 -9.36 -26.48 9.26
N SER A 433 -8.52 -27.49 9.45
CA SER A 433 -8.02 -28.35 8.37
C SER A 433 -8.95 -29.51 7.97
N SER A 434 -9.89 -29.90 8.82
CA SER A 434 -10.83 -31.00 8.56
C SER A 434 -12.24 -30.71 9.07
N GLU A 435 -13.19 -31.51 8.61
CA GLU A 435 -14.59 -31.44 9.04
C GLU A 435 -14.73 -31.66 10.55
N GLU A 436 -14.08 -32.67 11.11
CA GLU A 436 -14.17 -33.01 12.53
C GLU A 436 -13.62 -31.89 13.42
N ALA A 437 -12.53 -31.25 12.99
CA ALA A 437 -11.92 -30.15 13.71
C ALA A 437 -12.85 -28.92 13.75
N VAL A 438 -13.51 -28.64 12.63
CA VAL A 438 -14.49 -27.54 12.55
C VAL A 438 -15.72 -27.84 13.40
N ILE A 439 -16.22 -29.08 13.38
CA ILE A 439 -17.33 -29.50 14.25
C ILE A 439 -16.97 -29.31 15.73
N HIS A 440 -15.73 -29.63 16.12
CA HIS A 440 -15.27 -29.37 17.49
C HIS A 440 -15.23 -27.86 17.83
N LEU A 441 -14.88 -27.01 16.87
CA LEU A 441 -14.87 -25.55 17.02
C LEU A 441 -16.26 -24.91 17.13
N MET A 442 -17.33 -25.60 16.72
CA MET A 442 -18.71 -25.11 16.78
C MET A 442 -19.28 -25.02 18.21
N ASN A 443 -18.54 -25.47 19.23
CA ASN A 443 -18.91 -25.33 20.63
C ASN A 443 -18.71 -23.89 21.12
N SER A 444 -19.61 -23.38 21.97
CA SER A 444 -19.54 -21.99 22.46
C SER A 444 -18.21 -21.66 23.15
N GLN A 445 -17.68 -22.59 23.96
CA GLN A 445 -16.37 -22.41 24.61
C GLN A 445 -15.23 -22.28 23.59
N SER A 446 -15.27 -23.03 22.49
CA SER A 446 -14.22 -23.00 21.46
C SER A 446 -14.26 -21.68 20.67
N ILE A 447 -15.45 -21.16 20.41
CA ILE A 447 -15.64 -19.84 19.79
C ILE A 447 -15.09 -18.75 20.72
N GLU A 448 -15.43 -18.78 22.01
CA GLU A 448 -14.90 -17.84 23.00
C GLU A 448 -13.35 -17.92 23.08
N ASN A 449 -12.77 -19.12 23.07
CA ASN A 449 -11.32 -19.29 23.04
C ASN A 449 -10.68 -18.70 21.76
N LEU A 450 -11.34 -18.82 20.61
CA LEU A 450 -10.88 -18.21 19.36
C LEU A 450 -11.01 -16.68 19.37
N GLN A 451 -12.05 -16.13 20.01
CA GLN A 451 -12.18 -14.69 20.22
C GLN A 451 -11.05 -14.16 21.11
N VAL A 452 -10.70 -14.88 22.18
CA VAL A 452 -9.54 -14.55 23.04
C VAL A 452 -8.25 -14.60 22.23
N THR A 453 -8.06 -15.65 21.42
CA THR A 453 -6.90 -15.77 20.51
C THR A 453 -6.78 -14.57 19.58
N LEU A 454 -7.89 -14.16 18.96
CA LEU A 454 -7.92 -12.98 18.10
C LEU A 454 -7.61 -11.70 18.87
N ALA A 455 -8.16 -11.52 20.07
CA ALA A 455 -7.89 -10.35 20.91
C ALA A 455 -6.40 -10.26 21.28
N CYS A 456 -5.77 -11.38 21.64
CA CYS A 456 -4.32 -11.45 21.88
C CYS A 456 -3.54 -11.06 20.62
N GLN A 457 -3.91 -11.59 19.45
CA GLN A 457 -3.24 -11.30 18.18
C GLN A 457 -3.32 -9.82 17.80
N VAL A 458 -4.51 -9.22 17.92
CA VAL A 458 -4.71 -7.79 17.65
C VAL A 458 -3.95 -6.93 18.66
N THR A 459 -3.89 -7.35 19.92
CA THR A 459 -3.13 -6.63 20.96
C THR A 459 -1.64 -6.65 20.67
N GLN A 460 -1.06 -7.80 20.33
CA GLN A 460 0.36 -7.88 19.93
C GLN A 460 0.63 -7.02 18.70
N LYS A 461 -0.23 -7.11 17.67
CA LYS A 461 -0.14 -6.25 16.48
C LYS A 461 -0.09 -4.76 16.84
N ASN A 462 -1.03 -4.29 17.65
CA ASN A 462 -1.12 -2.88 18.04
C ASN A 462 0.08 -2.44 18.92
N ALA A 463 0.57 -3.33 19.79
CA ALA A 463 1.77 -3.09 20.57
C ALA A 463 3.01 -2.93 19.65
N LEU A 464 3.16 -3.78 18.63
CA LEU A 464 4.25 -3.68 17.66
C LEU A 464 4.18 -2.41 16.82
N ILE A 465 2.99 -2.03 16.35
CA ILE A 465 2.80 -0.75 15.63
C ILE A 465 3.27 0.41 16.52
N SER A 466 2.89 0.39 17.79
CA SER A 466 3.25 1.45 18.74
C SER A 466 4.76 1.47 19.00
N ALA A 467 5.37 0.31 19.22
CA ALA A 467 6.81 0.18 19.46
C ALA A 467 7.64 0.66 18.26
N VAL A 468 7.31 0.20 17.05
CA VAL A 468 8.00 0.60 15.81
C VAL A 468 7.84 2.10 15.58
N LYS A 469 6.62 2.65 15.71
CA LYS A 469 6.39 4.09 15.54
C LYS A 469 7.19 4.93 16.52
N VAL A 470 7.19 4.57 17.81
CA VAL A 470 7.93 5.30 18.83
C VAL A 470 9.44 5.21 18.58
N ALA A 471 9.96 4.02 18.28
CA ALA A 471 11.37 3.82 17.97
C ALA A 471 11.82 4.66 16.76
N CYS A 472 11.07 4.62 15.65
CA CYS A 472 11.37 5.42 14.47
C CYS A 472 11.30 6.93 14.75
N LEU A 473 10.34 7.39 15.56
CA LEU A 473 10.24 8.80 15.96
C LEU A 473 11.42 9.23 16.84
N CYS A 474 11.85 8.40 17.79
CA CYS A 474 12.99 8.69 18.66
C CYS A 474 14.31 8.71 17.86
N TYR A 475 14.55 7.69 17.05
CA TYR A 475 15.71 7.63 16.15
C TYR A 475 15.79 8.86 15.25
N TRP A 476 14.64 9.29 14.71
CA TRP A 476 14.55 10.52 13.94
C TRP A 476 14.88 11.76 14.79
N ALA A 477 14.33 11.89 15.99
CA ALA A 477 14.61 13.04 16.85
C ALA A 477 16.11 13.16 17.17
N GLU A 478 16.81 12.04 17.40
CA GLU A 478 18.26 12.01 17.63
C GLU A 478 19.07 12.43 16.40
N SER A 479 18.69 11.94 15.21
CA SER A 479 19.33 12.34 13.95
C SER A 479 19.17 13.85 13.64
N MET A 480 18.06 14.44 14.09
CA MET A 480 17.80 15.88 13.96
C MET A 480 18.65 16.71 14.92
N THR A 481 18.89 16.22 16.15
CA THR A 481 19.76 16.89 17.11
C THR A 481 21.24 16.81 16.71
N SER A 482 21.69 15.67 16.19
CA SER A 482 23.08 15.53 15.72
C SER A 482 23.37 16.36 14.46
N SER A 483 22.42 16.46 13.52
CA SER A 483 22.53 17.36 12.35
C SER A 483 22.58 18.85 12.76
N ALA A 484 21.85 19.25 13.79
CA ALA A 484 21.89 20.62 14.31
C ALA A 484 23.20 20.93 15.06
N GLU A 485 23.76 19.96 15.79
CA GLU A 485 25.07 20.12 16.44
C GLU A 485 26.23 20.20 15.43
N VAL A 486 26.15 19.48 14.31
CA VAL A 486 27.14 19.59 13.22
C VAL A 486 27.08 20.96 12.53
N MET A 487 25.90 21.58 12.37
CA MET A 487 25.82 22.96 11.86
C MET A 487 26.37 24.01 12.83
N CYS A 488 26.30 23.77 14.15
CA CYS A 488 26.89 24.67 15.16
C CYS A 488 28.42 24.57 15.26
N LEU A 489 29.05 23.58 14.61
CA LEU A 489 30.50 23.36 14.64
C LEU A 489 31.22 23.86 13.37
N VAL A 490 30.51 24.42 12.39
CA VAL A 490 31.09 24.86 11.10
C VAL A 490 31.28 26.39 10.98
N GLU A 491 30.90 27.19 11.97
CA GLU A 491 31.30 28.62 12.02
C GLU A 491 32.04 28.97 13.33
N PRO A 492 33.39 28.88 13.34
CA PRO A 492 34.21 29.63 14.27
C PRO A 492 34.88 30.75 13.48
N ASP A 493 34.19 31.86 13.20
CA ASP A 493 34.78 33.19 13.03
C ASP A 493 33.75 34.22 12.50
N CYS A 494 33.03 34.87 13.41
CA CYS A 494 32.85 36.33 13.32
C CYS A 494 32.26 36.96 14.59
N CYS A 495 33.11 37.78 15.23
CA CYS A 495 32.80 38.99 15.97
C CYS A 495 31.76 38.95 17.11
N ILE A 496 32.32 38.96 18.32
CA ILE A 496 31.77 39.55 19.54
C ILE A 496 31.30 40.99 19.26
N SER A 497 29.98 41.27 19.32
CA SER A 497 29.48 42.51 19.94
C SER A 497 28.01 42.39 20.40
N GLU A 498 27.87 42.60 21.70
CA GLU A 498 26.71 43.00 22.52
C GLU A 498 25.28 42.99 21.92
N ILE A 499 24.42 42.09 22.41
CA ILE A 499 23.00 42.39 22.64
C ILE A 499 22.59 41.89 24.04
N ARG A 500 22.12 42.84 24.87
CA ARG A 500 21.68 42.65 26.27
C ARG A 500 20.44 41.75 26.41
N PRO A 501 20.23 41.11 27.57
CA PRO A 501 19.14 40.16 27.78
C PRO A 501 17.81 40.86 28.08
N VAL A 502 16.74 40.49 27.38
CA VAL A 502 15.37 40.82 27.78
C VAL A 502 14.81 39.67 28.61
N ARG A 503 14.61 39.94 29.90
CA ARG A 503 13.94 39.08 30.87
C ARG A 503 12.44 38.92 30.54
N ASN A 504 11.97 37.69 30.72
CA ASN A 504 10.62 37.27 31.11
C ASN A 504 9.48 37.27 30.06
N SER A 505 9.03 36.06 29.71
CA SER A 505 7.61 35.68 29.81
C SER A 505 7.40 34.15 29.82
N THR A 506 7.99 33.47 30.81
CA THR A 506 7.53 32.14 31.26
C THR A 506 6.18 32.28 31.97
N LYS A 507 5.08 32.30 31.22
CA LYS A 507 3.71 32.12 31.75
C LYS A 507 2.66 31.99 30.64
N LYS A 508 2.75 31.00 29.74
CA LYS A 508 1.59 30.60 28.90
C LYS A 508 1.63 29.23 28.19
N ARG A 509 2.47 28.28 28.61
CA ARG A 509 2.48 26.90 28.04
C ARG A 509 2.30 25.80 29.09
N GLN A 510 1.36 25.99 30.02
CA GLN A 510 0.98 24.97 31.01
C GLN A 510 -0.52 24.62 30.99
N SER A 511 -1.24 24.90 29.90
CA SER A 511 -2.70 24.73 29.84
C SER A 511 -3.23 23.82 28.74
N LEU A 512 -2.40 23.02 28.05
CA LEU A 512 -2.87 22.17 26.94
C LEU A 512 -2.53 20.67 27.06
N TYR A 513 -2.10 20.21 28.24
CA TYR A 513 -1.92 18.77 28.54
C TYR A 513 -2.93 18.26 29.58
N LYS A 514 -4.19 18.61 29.41
CA LYS A 514 -5.33 17.96 30.08
C LYS A 514 -6.47 17.87 29.08
N HIS A 515 -6.46 16.80 28.28
CA HIS A 515 -7.63 16.10 27.74
C HIS A 515 -7.14 15.19 26.60
N LEU A 516 -6.71 13.99 26.97
CA LEU A 516 -6.66 12.78 26.13
C LEU A 516 -6.47 11.60 27.11
N THR A 517 -7.59 11.19 27.69
CA THR A 517 -7.86 9.87 28.28
C THR A 517 -9.18 9.43 27.69
#